data_AF-A0ABD5DX69-F1
#
_entry.id   AF-A0ABD5DX69-F1
#
_cell.length_a   1.000
_cell.length_b   1.000
_cell.length_c   1.000
_cell.angle_alpha   90.00
_cell.angle_beta   90.00
_cell.angle_gamma   90.00
#
_symmetry.space_group_name_H-M   'P 1'
#
loop_
_entity.id
_entity.type
_entity.pdbx_description
1 polymer ?
#
loop_
_entity_poly.entity_id
_entity_poly.type
_entity_poly.pdbx_seq_one_letter_code
_entity_poly.pdbx_strand_id
1 'polypeptide(L)' 'GKAAEVFGRMVAAQKGPSDFVENYANYLPTAMLSKAVYADTEGFISAMDTRALGMAVVSMGGGRRQASDTIDYSVGFT' A
#
# COMPACT_ATOMS: atom_id res chain seq x y z
N GLY A 1 15.60 3.80 15.46
CA GLY A 1 14.96 4.39 16.66
C GLY A 1 14.10 3.34 17.36
N LYS A 2 13.77 3.51 18.65
CA LYS A 2 13.14 2.46 19.49
C LYS A 2 11.83 1.89 18.91
N ALA A 3 10.99 2.71 18.27
CA ALA A 3 9.76 2.24 17.63
C ALA A 3 10.03 1.27 16.47
N ALA A 4 11.01 1.59 15.61
CA ALA A 4 11.38 0.76 14.47
C ALA A 4 11.97 -0.59 14.92
N GLU A 5 12.78 -0.60 15.98
CA GLU A 5 13.33 -1.84 16.56
C GLU A 5 12.22 -2.78 17.08
N VAL A 6 11.24 -2.23 17.82
CA VAL A 6 10.10 -3.00 18.31
C VAL A 6 9.26 -3.55 17.16
N PHE A 7 9.05 -2.74 16.11
CA PHE A 7 8.33 -3.17 14.91
C PHE A 7 9.06 -4.31 14.18
N GLY A 8 10.38 -4.21 14.00
CA GLY A 8 11.20 -5.27 13.39
C GLY A 8 11.12 -6.58 14.17
N ARG A 9 11.25 -6.51 15.51
CA ARG A 9 11.07 -7.68 16.39
C ARG A 9 9.69 -8.30 16.28
N MET A 10 8.65 -7.49 16.15
CA MET A 10 7.26 -7.95 15.99
C MET A 10 7.05 -8.69 14.66
N VAL A 11 7.62 -8.20 13.57
CA VAL A 11 7.57 -8.85 12.24
C VAL A 11 8.30 -10.19 12.29
N ALA A 12 9.51 -10.22 12.83
CA ALA A 12 10.30 -11.45 12.98
C ALA A 12 9.60 -12.51 13.85
N ALA A 13 8.99 -12.09 14.96
CA ALA A 13 8.23 -12.99 15.84
C ALA A 13 7.03 -13.65 15.15
N GLN A 14 6.49 -13.02 14.11
CA GLN A 14 5.37 -13.53 13.30
C GLN A 14 5.83 -14.20 11.99
N LYS A 15 7.09 -14.68 11.95
CA LYS A 15 7.71 -15.38 10.80
C LYS A 15 7.98 -14.50 9.57
N GLY A 16 7.96 -13.18 9.74
CA GLY A 16 8.49 -12.27 8.73
C GLY A 16 10.03 -12.18 8.76
N PRO A 17 10.64 -11.44 7.82
CA PRO A 17 12.09 -11.27 7.77
C PRO A 17 12.64 -10.56 9.01
N SER A 18 13.79 -11.01 9.50
CA SER A 18 14.45 -10.43 10.68
C SER A 18 15.07 -9.06 10.43
N ASP A 19 15.34 -8.74 9.17
CA ASP A 19 15.93 -7.50 8.65
C ASP A 19 14.90 -6.67 7.85
N PHE A 20 13.61 -6.88 8.12
CA PHE A 20 12.53 -6.22 7.39
C PHE A 20 12.62 -4.69 7.44
N VAL A 21 13.00 -4.10 8.57
CA VAL A 21 13.01 -2.65 8.75
C VAL A 21 14.09 -1.99 7.89
N GLU A 22 15.22 -2.67 7.72
CA GLU A 22 16.38 -2.21 6.97
C GLU A 22 16.21 -2.48 5.47
N ASN A 23 15.56 -3.60 5.12
CA ASN A 23 15.49 -4.13 3.75
C ASN A 23 14.06 -4.28 3.22
N TYR A 24 13.09 -3.51 3.72
CA TYR A 24 11.66 -3.64 3.37
C TYR A 24 11.41 -3.60 1.85
N ALA A 25 12.19 -2.82 1.12
CA ALA A 25 12.06 -2.68 -0.34
C ALA A 25 12.29 -3.99 -1.11
N ASN A 26 13.03 -4.94 -0.53
CA ASN A 26 13.27 -6.27 -1.11
C ASN A 26 12.16 -7.27 -0.79
N TYR A 27 11.34 -6.99 0.23
CA TYR A 27 10.30 -7.88 0.74
C TYR A 27 8.89 -7.46 0.33
N LEU A 28 8.64 -6.16 0.22
CA LEU A 28 7.34 -5.65 -0.18
C LEU A 28 7.15 -5.81 -1.70
N PRO A 29 5.99 -6.28 -2.14
CA PRO A 29 5.74 -6.46 -3.57
C PRO A 29 5.60 -5.09 -4.24
N THR A 30 6.30 -4.92 -5.36
CA THR A 30 6.25 -3.71 -6.18
C THR A 30 5.22 -3.89 -7.30
N ALA A 31 4.39 -2.88 -7.53
CA ALA A 31 3.41 -2.91 -8.61
C ALA A 31 4.10 -3.04 -9.97
N MET A 32 3.47 -3.77 -10.90
CA MET A 32 3.99 -3.92 -12.26
C MET A 32 4.13 -2.57 -13.00
N LEU A 33 3.24 -1.61 -12.73
CA LEU A 33 3.27 -0.27 -13.30
C LEU A 33 3.03 0.76 -12.20
N SER A 34 3.94 1.73 -12.08
CA SER A 34 3.75 2.93 -11.26
C SER A 34 3.79 4.15 -12.16
N LYS A 35 2.72 4.94 -12.16
CA LYS A 35 2.57 6.13 -13.01
C LYS A 35 1.80 7.22 -12.29
N ALA A 36 2.30 8.44 -12.36
CA ALA A 36 1.61 9.62 -11.85
C ALA A 36 0.36 9.96 -12.68
N VAL A 37 -0.71 10.38 -12.00
CA VAL A 37 -1.91 10.96 -12.60
C VAL A 37 -1.97 12.42 -12.20
N TYR A 38 -2.08 13.31 -13.19
CA TYR A 38 -2.14 14.75 -13.00
C TYR A 38 -3.59 15.24 -13.15
N ALA A 39 -3.91 16.34 -12.46
CA ALA A 39 -5.20 17.01 -12.64
C ALA A 39 -5.26 17.66 -14.03
N ASP A 40 -6.46 17.71 -14.60
CA ASP A 40 -6.68 18.35 -15.92
C ASP A 40 -6.41 19.86 -15.89
N THR A 41 -6.51 20.48 -14.71
CA THR A 41 -6.31 21.92 -14.50
C THR A 41 -5.44 22.18 -13.27
N GLU A 42 -4.68 23.27 -13.31
CA GLU A 42 -3.95 23.77 -12.15
C GLU A 42 -4.89 24.35 -11.08
N GLY A 43 -4.50 24.25 -9.81
CA GLY A 43 -5.30 24.76 -8.69
C GLY A 43 -4.89 24.16 -7.36
N PHE A 44 -5.78 24.27 -6.38
CA PHE A 44 -5.61 23.70 -5.04
C PHE A 44 -6.68 22.64 -4.77
N ILE A 45 -6.32 21.58 -4.05
CA ILE A 45 -7.28 20.55 -3.61
C ILE A 45 -8.26 21.19 -2.64
N SER A 46 -9.55 21.22 -3.00
CA SER A 46 -10.61 21.76 -2.16
C SER A 46 -11.33 20.68 -1.33
N ALA A 47 -11.41 19.46 -1.87
CA ALA A 47 -12.02 18.30 -1.23
C ALA A 47 -11.49 17.01 -1.86
N MET A 48 -11.72 15.88 -1.18
CA MET A 48 -11.34 14.56 -1.63
C MET A 48 -12.45 13.55 -1.28
N ASP A 49 -12.96 12.83 -2.27
CA ASP A 49 -13.91 11.74 -2.03
C ASP A 49 -13.16 10.47 -1.64
N THR A 50 -13.02 10.25 -0.33
CA THR A 50 -12.31 9.09 0.22
C THR A 50 -13.03 7.77 -0.04
N ARG A 51 -14.35 7.78 -0.25
CA ARG A 51 -15.11 6.58 -0.61
C ARG A 51 -14.80 6.18 -2.04
N ALA A 52 -14.82 7.13 -2.98
CA ALA A 52 -14.46 6.87 -4.37
C ALA A 52 -13.02 6.36 -4.49
N LEU A 53 -12.08 6.96 -3.76
CA LEU A 53 -10.69 6.49 -3.71
C LEU A 53 -10.58 5.05 -3.17
N GLY A 54 -11.28 4.72 -2.09
CA GLY A 54 -11.31 3.35 -1.56
C GLY A 54 -11.86 2.34 -2.58
N MET A 55 -12.95 2.71 -3.28
CA MET A 55 -13.53 1.86 -4.33
C MET A 55 -12.62 1.71 -5.55
N ALA A 56 -11.78 2.71 -5.84
CA ALA A 56 -10.77 2.62 -6.88
C ALA A 56 -9.69 1.58 -6.52
N VAL A 57 -9.19 1.56 -5.28
CA VAL A 57 -8.24 0.52 -4.81
C VAL A 57 -8.84 -0.88 -4.89
N VAL A 58 -10.09 -1.05 -4.45
CA VAL A 58 -10.82 -2.33 -4.58
C VAL A 58 -10.92 -2.75 -6.04
N SER A 59 -11.17 -1.81 -6.95
CA SER A 59 -11.29 -2.09 -8.37
C SER A 59 -9.96 -2.41 -9.05
N MET A 60 -8.83 -1.93 -8.52
CA MET A 60 -7.49 -2.30 -8.96
C MET A 60 -7.01 -3.66 -8.43
N GLY A 61 -7.75 -4.29 -7.50
CA GLY A 61 -7.38 -5.57 -6.89
C GLY A 61 -6.73 -5.47 -5.51
N GLY A 62 -6.58 -4.26 -4.96
CA GLY A 62 -6.07 -4.02 -3.61
C GLY A 62 -7.09 -4.31 -2.50
N GLY A 63 -8.27 -4.81 -2.85
CA GLY A 63 -9.34 -5.12 -1.92
C GLY A 63 -10.24 -6.25 -2.42
N ARG A 64 -11.14 -6.69 -1.56
CA ARG A 64 -12.07 -7.79 -1.84
C ARG A 64 -13.45 -7.25 -2.16
N ARG A 65 -14.06 -7.71 -3.27
CA ARG A 65 -15.49 -7.46 -3.56
C ARG A 65 -16.34 -8.54 -2.90
N GLN A 66 -15.82 -9.77 -2.86
CA GLN A 66 -16.36 -10.90 -2.12
C GLN A 66 -15.25 -11.52 -1.26
N ALA A 67 -15.61 -12.22 -0.18
CA ALA A 67 -14.66 -12.70 0.82
C ALA A 67 -13.55 -13.62 0.27
N SER A 68 -13.80 -14.31 -0.84
CA SER A 68 -12.86 -15.22 -1.50
C SER A 68 -11.89 -14.55 -2.47
N ASP A 69 -12.04 -13.25 -2.75
CA ASP A 69 -11.16 -12.57 -3.70
C ASP A 69 -9.72 -12.52 -3.18
N THR A 70 -8.79 -12.76 -4.11
CA THR A 70 -7.36 -12.60 -3.85
C THR A 70 -7.01 -11.12 -3.93
N ILE A 71 -6.18 -10.64 -2.99
CA ILE A 71 -5.70 -9.27 -2.97
C ILE A 71 -4.33 -9.21 -3.64
N ASP A 72 -4.15 -8.25 -4.53
CA ASP A 72 -2.84 -7.80 -4.96
C ASP A 72 -2.31 -6.79 -3.93
N TYR A 73 -1.27 -7.17 -3.19
CA TYR A 73 -0.66 -6.32 -2.16
C TYR A 73 0.26 -5.23 -2.72
N SER A 74 0.49 -5.23 -4.03
CA SER A 74 1.37 -4.27 -4.70
C SER A 74 0.64 -3.02 -5.20
N VAL A 75 -0.68 -3.11 -5.44
CA VAL A 75 -1.47 -2.00 -6.00
C VAL A 75 -1.93 -1.01 -4.93
N GLY A 76 -2.00 0.27 -5.29
CA GLY A 76 -2.43 1.33 -4.38
C GLY A 76 -2.19 2.73 -4.94
N PHE A 77 -2.22 3.72 -4.05
CA PHE A 77 -1.86 5.12 -4.34
C PHE A 77 -0.65 5.52 -3.48
N THR A 78 0.16 6.44 -3.97
CA THR A 78 1.31 7.03 -3.26
C THR A 78 1.40 8.51 -3.58
#